data_AF-A0A1Q7HUN0-F1
#
_entry.id   AF-A0A1Q7HUN0-F1
#
_cell.length_a   1.000
_cell.length_b   1.000
_cell.length_c   1.000
_cell.angle_alpha   90.00
_cell.angle_beta   90.00
_cell.angle_gamma   90.00
#
_symmetry.space_group_name_H-M   'P 1'
#
loop_
_entity.id
_entity.type
_entity.pdbx_description
1 polymer ?
#
loop_
_entity_poly.entity_id
_entity_poly.type
_entity_poly.pdbx_seq_one_letter_code
_entity_poly.pdbx_strand_id
1 'polypeptide(L)'
;MGRTLLAVTLALVLSVEAAAWAQPLRKAGVGDRIGSLTVGLTQISLDSGVCQTPQGAVRVRRAAYVVPGRDASEDNASIVALVLATGRIVVLATFDEANLDEPVTIYADKNGHGLVTDLWPVADAPKPCDIIRDLRDDSARVVP
;
A
#
# COMPACT_ATOMS: atom_id res chain seq x y z
N MET A 1 4.68 -13.62 59.08
CA MET A 1 5.16 -14.62 58.11
C MET A 1 4.30 -14.53 56.88
N GLY A 2 4.71 -13.70 55.92
CA GLY A 2 4.07 -13.60 54.61
C GLY A 2 4.79 -14.52 53.64
N ARG A 3 4.02 -15.17 52.74
CA ARG A 3 4.43 -15.74 51.44
C ARG A 3 3.38 -16.76 51.00
N THR A 4 2.37 -16.32 50.25
CA THR A 4 1.54 -17.19 49.40
C THR A 4 0.70 -16.30 48.48
N LEU A 5 1.36 -15.49 47.66
CA LEU A 5 0.71 -14.65 46.64
C LEU A 5 1.71 -14.41 45.51
N LEU A 6 2.11 -15.48 44.82
CA LEU A 6 3.00 -15.40 43.65
C LEU A 6 3.00 -16.74 42.91
N ALA A 7 1.86 -17.15 42.34
CA ALA A 7 1.83 -18.32 41.46
C ALA A 7 0.66 -18.33 40.44
N VAL A 8 -0.11 -17.25 40.28
CA VAL A 8 -1.29 -17.26 39.38
C VAL A 8 -1.22 -16.20 38.27
N THR A 9 -0.25 -15.29 38.29
CA THR A 9 -0.15 -14.21 37.30
C THR A 9 0.80 -14.48 36.12
N LEU A 10 1.54 -15.59 36.11
CA LEU A 10 2.56 -15.85 35.09
C LEU A 10 2.13 -16.82 33.97
N ALA A 11 0.88 -17.30 33.98
CA ALA A 11 0.37 -18.26 33.00
C ALA A 11 -0.41 -17.62 31.83
N LEU A 12 -0.68 -16.31 31.87
CA LEU A 12 -1.46 -15.62 30.83
C LEU A 12 -0.60 -14.91 29.76
N VAL A 13 0.74 -15.05 29.83
CA VAL A 13 1.67 -14.32 28.94
C VAL A 13 2.29 -15.22 27.86
N LEU A 14 1.95 -16.51 27.81
CA LEU A 14 2.67 -17.50 26.98
C LEU A 14 1.80 -18.24 25.95
N SER A 15 0.68 -17.68 25.49
CA SER A 15 -0.19 -18.39 24.52
C SER A 15 -0.81 -17.48 23.47
N VAL A 16 -0.09 -16.44 23.06
CA VAL A 16 -0.31 -15.82 21.75
C VAL A 16 0.96 -16.01 20.94
N GLU A 17 1.30 -17.28 20.68
CA GLU A 17 1.84 -17.61 19.37
C GLU A 17 0.71 -17.26 18.39
N ALA A 18 0.61 -15.97 18.06
CA ALA A 18 -0.05 -15.55 16.86
C ALA A 18 0.74 -16.23 15.76
N ALA A 19 0.34 -17.44 15.40
CA ALA A 19 0.49 -17.91 14.06
C ALA A 19 0.03 -16.72 13.21
N ALA A 20 0.99 -16.02 12.62
CA ALA A 20 0.76 -14.92 11.72
C ALA A 20 0.19 -15.55 10.45
N TRP A 21 -1.04 -16.05 10.56
CA TRP A 21 -1.91 -16.26 9.42
C TRP A 21 -2.01 -14.88 8.83
N ALA A 22 -1.27 -14.65 7.74
CA ALA A 22 -1.35 -13.43 6.97
C ALA A 22 -2.83 -13.22 6.71
N GLN A 23 -3.43 -12.25 7.42
CA GLN A 23 -4.81 -11.91 7.16
C GLN A 23 -4.85 -11.53 5.69
N PRO A 24 -5.80 -12.09 4.90
CA PRO A 24 -5.86 -11.77 3.49
C PRO A 24 -5.87 -10.25 3.34
N LEU A 25 -5.02 -9.73 2.44
CA LEU A 25 -4.91 -8.30 2.23
C LEU A 25 -6.29 -7.70 2.03
N ARG A 26 -6.51 -6.53 2.62
CA ARG A 26 -7.76 -5.80 2.41
C ARG A 26 -7.94 -5.57 0.92
N LYS A 27 -9.17 -5.71 0.45
CA LYS A 27 -9.58 -5.35 -0.91
C LYS A 27 -10.39 -4.06 -0.86
N ALA A 28 -10.33 -3.30 -1.93
CA ALA A 28 -11.09 -2.06 -2.11
C ALA A 28 -11.84 -2.11 -3.46
N GLY A 29 -12.98 -1.44 -3.55
CA GLY A 29 -13.69 -1.18 -4.78
C GLY A 29 -13.51 0.26 -5.26
N VAL A 30 -14.05 0.56 -6.44
CA VAL A 30 -14.16 1.94 -6.92
C VAL A 30 -15.02 2.76 -5.96
N GLY A 31 -14.53 3.95 -5.58
CA GLY A 31 -15.15 4.84 -4.59
C GLY A 31 -14.62 4.69 -3.17
N ASP A 32 -13.90 3.60 -2.86
CA ASP A 32 -13.29 3.42 -1.54
C ASP A 32 -12.01 4.24 -1.38
N ARG A 33 -11.60 4.51 -0.13
CA ARG A 33 -10.33 5.20 0.15
C ARG A 33 -9.15 4.32 -0.24
N ILE A 34 -8.33 4.76 -1.19
CA ILE A 34 -7.17 3.97 -1.66
C ILE A 34 -6.18 3.67 -0.51
N GLY A 35 -5.97 4.61 0.40
CA GLY A 35 -5.11 4.43 1.57
C GLY A 35 -5.63 3.43 2.60
N SER A 36 -6.87 2.94 2.48
CA SER A 36 -7.39 1.90 3.38
C SER A 36 -6.69 0.55 3.19
N LEU A 37 -6.13 0.31 2.00
CA LEU A 37 -5.40 -0.91 1.64
C LEU A 37 -4.09 -1.06 2.43
N THR A 38 -3.51 0.04 2.89
CA THR A 38 -2.22 0.03 3.61
C THR A 38 -2.38 0.03 5.14
N VAL A 39 -3.62 0.07 5.65
CA VAL A 39 -3.88 0.18 7.09
C VAL A 39 -3.48 -1.12 7.79
N GLY A 40 -2.66 -0.98 8.83
CA GLY A 40 -2.14 -2.11 9.61
C GLY A 40 -0.89 -2.77 9.01
N LEU A 41 -0.35 -2.21 7.92
CA LEU A 41 0.91 -2.64 7.35
C LEU A 41 2.07 -1.75 7.83
N THR A 42 3.27 -2.31 7.88
CA THR A 42 4.51 -1.57 8.13
C THR A 42 4.98 -0.93 6.84
N GLN A 43 5.11 0.39 6.82
CA GLN A 43 5.60 1.12 5.65
C GLN A 43 7.14 1.13 5.61
N ILE A 44 7.68 0.81 4.44
CA ILE A 44 9.08 1.00 4.06
C ILE A 44 9.11 2.09 3.00
N SER A 45 9.86 3.16 3.24
CA SER A 45 10.07 4.18 2.22
C SER A 45 11.16 3.71 1.27
N LEU A 46 10.85 3.71 -0.03
CA LEU A 46 11.79 3.40 -1.10
C LEU A 46 12.29 4.70 -1.77
N ASP A 47 13.01 4.53 -2.87
CA ASP A 47 13.59 5.62 -3.65
C ASP A 47 12.55 6.62 -4.18
N SER A 48 13.04 7.84 -4.43
CA SER A 48 12.34 8.84 -5.23
C SER A 48 12.52 8.58 -6.73
N GLY A 49 11.46 8.75 -7.49
CA GLY A 49 11.46 8.67 -8.95
C GLY A 49 10.84 9.91 -9.58
N VAL A 50 10.85 9.92 -10.91
CA VAL A 50 10.22 10.97 -11.72
C VAL A 50 9.46 10.31 -12.86
N CYS A 51 8.17 10.60 -12.97
CA CYS A 51 7.40 10.29 -14.17
C CYS A 51 7.45 11.49 -15.12
N GLN A 52 7.91 11.28 -16.35
CA GLN A 52 7.90 12.32 -17.38
C GLN A 52 6.50 12.43 -17.98
N THR A 53 5.95 13.64 -18.02
CA THR A 53 4.66 13.95 -18.66
C THR A 53 4.85 15.10 -19.65
N PRO A 54 3.98 15.25 -20.67
CA PRO A 54 4.05 16.38 -21.60
C PRO A 54 4.02 17.76 -20.91
N GLN A 55 3.37 17.85 -19.74
CA GLN A 55 3.25 19.06 -18.92
C GLN A 55 4.40 19.22 -17.90
N GLY A 56 5.42 18.36 -17.97
CA GLY A 56 6.61 18.40 -17.14
C GLY A 56 6.80 17.19 -16.23
N ALA A 57 7.95 17.15 -15.56
CA ALA A 57 8.32 16.07 -14.67
C ALA A 57 7.45 16.05 -13.39
N VAL A 58 6.84 14.89 -13.10
CA VAL A 58 6.12 14.64 -11.84
C VAL A 58 7.02 13.86 -10.91
N ARG A 59 7.40 14.47 -9.78
CA ARG A 59 8.14 13.78 -8.72
C ARG A 59 7.21 12.81 -8.00
N VAL A 60 7.68 11.57 -7.89
CA VAL A 60 6.98 10.49 -7.20
C VAL A 60 7.92 9.84 -6.20
N ARG A 61 7.36 9.30 -5.13
CA ARG A 61 8.08 8.44 -4.19
C ARG A 61 7.49 7.05 -4.29
N ARG A 62 8.33 6.04 -4.16
CA ARG A 62 7.87 4.67 -3.96
C ARG A 62 7.79 4.37 -2.46
N ALA A 63 6.74 3.67 -2.06
CA ALA A 63 6.60 3.13 -0.73
C ALA A 63 6.19 1.67 -0.83
N ALA A 64 6.85 0.79 -0.10
CA ALA A 64 6.44 -0.59 0.07
C ALA A 64 5.72 -0.74 1.41
N TYR A 65 4.76 -1.66 1.49
CA TYR A 65 4.06 -2.00 2.72
C TYR A 65 4.09 -3.50 2.93
N VAL A 66 4.47 -3.89 4.14
CA VAL A 66 4.71 -5.28 4.51
C VAL A 66 3.79 -5.65 5.67
N VAL A 67 3.29 -6.88 5.66
CA VAL A 67 2.53 -7.43 6.80
C VAL A 67 3.42 -7.44 8.05
N PRO A 68 2.95 -6.94 9.21
CA PRO A 68 3.74 -6.93 10.43
C PRO A 68 4.23 -8.33 10.82
N GLY A 69 5.50 -8.42 11.23
CA GLY A 69 6.16 -9.68 11.58
C GLY A 69 6.97 -10.32 10.45
N ARG A 70 6.89 -9.80 9.22
CA ARG A 70 7.84 -10.13 8.14
C ARG A 70 9.03 -9.19 8.15
N ASP A 71 10.10 -9.60 7.48
CA ASP A 71 11.26 -8.74 7.26
C ASP A 71 10.86 -7.52 6.42
N ALA A 72 11.41 -6.37 6.80
CA ALA A 72 11.05 -5.09 6.21
C ALA A 72 11.90 -4.80 4.96
N SER A 73 11.67 -5.59 3.89
CA SER A 73 12.33 -5.44 2.59
C SER A 73 11.31 -5.30 1.44
N GLU A 74 11.79 -4.82 0.29
CA GLU A 74 10.97 -4.73 -0.94
C GLU A 74 10.54 -6.11 -1.45
N ASP A 75 11.41 -7.12 -1.33
CA ASP A 75 11.13 -8.51 -1.72
C ASP A 75 9.99 -9.15 -0.90
N ASN A 76 9.67 -8.58 0.26
CA ASN A 76 8.57 -9.02 1.12
C ASN A 76 7.33 -8.09 1.04
N ALA A 77 7.30 -7.16 0.08
CA ALA A 77 6.22 -6.20 -0.06
C ALA A 77 4.92 -6.86 -0.50
N SER A 78 3.91 -6.78 0.36
CA SER A 78 2.53 -7.11 0.01
C SER A 78 1.90 -6.07 -0.92
N ILE A 79 2.38 -4.83 -0.79
CA ILE A 79 1.89 -3.68 -1.52
C ILE A 79 3.06 -2.76 -1.89
N VAL A 80 3.06 -2.24 -3.11
CA VAL A 80 3.93 -1.13 -3.53
C VAL A 80 3.07 0.02 -4.04
N ALA A 81 3.30 1.22 -3.52
CA ALA A 81 2.57 2.43 -3.87
C ALA A 81 3.45 3.49 -4.51
N LEU A 82 2.88 4.24 -5.45
CA LEU A 82 3.41 5.51 -5.92
C LEU A 82 2.70 6.65 -5.19
N VAL A 83 3.52 7.49 -4.57
CA VAL A 83 3.09 8.59 -3.71
C VAL A 83 3.57 9.90 -4.31
N LEU A 84 2.67 10.86 -4.49
CA LEU A 84 3.04 12.20 -4.92
C LEU A 84 3.81 12.94 -3.83
N ALA A 85 4.50 14.03 -4.18
CA ALA A 85 5.21 14.89 -3.23
C ALA A 85 4.31 15.42 -2.09
N THR A 86 3.00 15.50 -2.32
CA THR A 86 1.99 15.87 -1.32
C THR A 86 1.71 14.79 -0.26
N GLY A 87 2.31 13.60 -0.39
CA GLY A 87 2.02 12.44 0.46
C GLY A 87 0.80 11.62 0.02
N ARG A 88 0.17 11.97 -1.11
CA ARG A 88 -1.01 11.28 -1.63
C ARG A 88 -0.61 10.03 -2.43
N ILE A 89 -1.17 8.88 -2.07
CA ILE A 89 -1.06 7.64 -2.87
C ILE A 89 -1.94 7.80 -4.11
N VAL A 90 -1.35 7.56 -5.29
CA VAL A 90 -2.06 7.69 -6.58
C VAL A 90 -2.12 6.38 -7.36
N VAL A 91 -1.16 5.48 -7.13
CA VAL A 91 -1.14 4.14 -7.69
C VAL A 91 -0.73 3.18 -6.59
N LEU A 92 -1.36 2.02 -6.50
CA LEU A 92 -1.04 0.97 -5.55
C LEU A 92 -1.11 -0.38 -6.24
N ALA A 93 0.00 -1.12 -6.25
CA ALA A 93 0.09 -2.50 -6.68
C ALA A 93 0.01 -3.42 -5.47
N THR A 94 -0.82 -4.46 -5.55
CA THR A 94 -0.88 -5.56 -4.58
C THR A 94 -0.20 -6.79 -5.17
N PHE A 95 0.41 -7.61 -4.32
CA PHE A 95 1.06 -8.86 -4.70
C PHE A 95 0.28 -10.07 -4.18
N ASP A 96 0.50 -11.23 -4.78
CA ASP A 96 -0.04 -12.49 -4.25
C ASP A 96 0.70 -12.83 -2.94
N GLU A 97 -0.04 -13.00 -1.85
CA GLU A 97 0.54 -13.36 -0.56
C GLU A 97 1.13 -14.78 -0.52
N ALA A 98 0.77 -15.63 -1.49
CA ALA A 98 1.41 -16.93 -1.69
C ALA A 98 2.70 -16.84 -2.53
N ASN A 99 2.86 -15.76 -3.32
CA ASN A 99 4.00 -15.52 -4.20
C ASN A 99 4.25 -14.01 -4.35
N LEU A 100 5.06 -13.44 -3.46
CA LEU A 100 5.27 -11.98 -3.37
C LEU A 100 6.05 -11.38 -4.56
N ASP A 101 6.52 -12.20 -5.49
CA ASP A 101 7.09 -11.74 -6.76
C ASP A 101 6.03 -11.42 -7.82
N GLU A 102 4.76 -11.80 -7.58
CA GLU A 102 3.68 -11.71 -8.55
C GLU A 102 2.70 -10.57 -8.20
N PRO A 103 2.77 -9.41 -8.87
CA PRO A 103 1.76 -8.38 -8.70
C PRO A 103 0.43 -8.87 -9.30
N VAL A 104 -0.68 -8.63 -8.61
CA VAL A 104 -2.01 -9.15 -9.01
C VAL A 104 -2.99 -8.06 -9.40
N THR A 105 -2.99 -6.93 -8.71
CA THR A 105 -3.96 -5.86 -8.94
C THR A 105 -3.34 -4.49 -8.76
N ILE A 106 -3.61 -3.60 -9.71
CA ILE A 106 -3.28 -2.17 -9.64
C ILE A 106 -4.55 -1.40 -9.28
N TYR A 107 -4.48 -0.58 -8.25
CA TYR A 107 -5.49 0.41 -7.86
C TYR A 107 -4.97 1.80 -8.21
N ALA A 108 -5.84 2.68 -8.70
CA ALA A 108 -5.48 4.04 -9.07
C ALA A 108 -6.46 5.08 -8.54
N ASP A 109 -5.92 6.25 -8.22
CA ASP A 109 -6.65 7.49 -7.92
C ASP A 109 -6.38 8.49 -9.05
N LYS A 110 -7.14 8.37 -10.15
CA LYS A 110 -6.93 9.16 -11.37
C LYS A 110 -7.37 10.61 -11.25
N ASN A 111 -8.23 10.95 -10.29
CA ASN A 111 -8.64 12.35 -10.05
C ASN A 111 -7.90 12.98 -8.86
N GLY A 112 -7.11 12.20 -8.14
CA GLY A 112 -6.29 12.68 -7.04
C GLY A 112 -7.12 13.01 -5.80
N HIS A 113 -8.29 12.42 -5.59
CA HIS A 113 -9.13 12.72 -4.43
C HIS A 113 -8.96 11.74 -3.25
N GLY A 114 -7.98 10.84 -3.34
CA GLY A 114 -7.68 9.81 -2.35
C GLY A 114 -8.65 8.62 -2.39
N LEU A 115 -9.39 8.47 -3.49
CA LEU A 115 -10.34 7.38 -3.71
C LEU A 115 -9.84 6.51 -4.86
N VAL A 116 -10.19 5.23 -4.82
CA VAL A 116 -10.00 4.34 -5.96
C VAL A 116 -10.96 4.79 -7.06
N THR A 117 -10.44 5.31 -8.16
CA THR A 117 -11.23 5.61 -9.35
C THR A 117 -11.27 4.42 -10.29
N ASP A 118 -10.18 3.66 -10.32
CA ASP A 118 -10.01 2.53 -11.22
C ASP A 118 -9.18 1.44 -10.55
N LEU A 119 -9.40 0.20 -10.98
CA LEU A 119 -8.57 -0.94 -10.62
C LEU A 119 -8.53 -1.95 -11.76
N TRP A 120 -7.39 -2.61 -11.93
CA TRP A 120 -7.16 -3.58 -13.00
C TRP A 120 -6.40 -4.79 -12.48
N PRO A 121 -6.65 -5.99 -13.02
CA PRO A 121 -5.65 -7.05 -13.03
C PRO A 121 -4.34 -6.52 -13.61
N VAL A 122 -3.18 -6.91 -13.05
CA VAL A 122 -1.89 -6.32 -13.47
C VAL A 122 -1.63 -6.46 -14.97
N ALA A 123 -2.06 -7.58 -15.56
CA ALA A 123 -1.84 -7.91 -16.96
C ALA A 123 -2.53 -6.91 -17.93
N ASP A 124 -3.61 -6.29 -17.47
CA ASP A 124 -4.41 -5.34 -18.24
C ASP A 124 -4.18 -3.88 -17.81
N ALA A 125 -3.35 -3.66 -16.78
CA ALA A 125 -3.16 -2.36 -16.18
C ALA A 125 -2.28 -1.45 -17.08
N PRO A 126 -2.63 -0.16 -17.21
CA PRO A 126 -1.72 0.83 -17.79
C PRO A 126 -0.42 0.92 -16.98
N LYS A 127 0.67 1.39 -17.60
CA LYS A 127 1.92 1.62 -16.87
C LYS A 127 1.69 2.68 -15.78
N PRO A 128 2.28 2.54 -14.57
CA PRO A 128 2.02 3.46 -13.47
C PRO A 128 2.29 4.94 -13.79
N CYS A 129 3.31 5.25 -14.59
CA CYS A 129 3.58 6.64 -15.02
C CYS A 129 2.56 7.17 -16.05
N ASP A 130 1.90 6.32 -16.84
CA ASP A 130 0.81 6.74 -17.73
C ASP A 130 -0.43 7.13 -16.91
N ILE A 131 -0.73 6.41 -15.83
CA ILE A 131 -1.81 6.76 -14.89
C ILE A 131 -1.56 8.13 -14.25
N ILE A 132 -0.32 8.38 -13.84
CA ILE A 132 0.09 9.66 -13.23
C ILE A 132 0.04 10.82 -14.25
N ARG A 133 0.33 10.54 -15.53
CA ARG A 133 0.16 11.52 -16.61
C ARG A 133 -1.32 11.90 -16.75
N ASP A 134 -2.21 10.92 -16.84
CA ASP A 134 -3.65 11.16 -17.00
C ASP A 134 -4.23 12.01 -15.85
N LEU A 135 -3.79 11.76 -14.61
CA LEU A 135 -4.17 12.55 -13.43
C LEU A 135 -3.88 14.05 -13.59
N ARG A 136 -2.76 14.40 -14.23
CA ARG A 136 -2.43 15.81 -14.48
C ARG A 136 -3.32 16.44 -15.53
N ASP A 137 -3.66 15.71 -16.57
CA ASP A 137 -4.50 16.21 -17.67
C ASP A 137 -5.90 16.56 -17.17
N ASP A 138 -6.47 15.74 -16.28
CA ASP A 138 -7.76 16.02 -15.66
C ASP A 138 -7.67 17.15 -14.61
N SER A 139 -6.60 17.22 -13.82
CA SER A 139 -6.39 18.33 -12.88
C SER A 139 -6.25 19.69 -13.60
N ALA A 140 -5.65 19.71 -14.79
CA ALA A 140 -5.50 20.92 -15.60
C ALA A 140 -6.82 21.37 -16.25
N ARG A 141 -7.77 20.45 -16.49
CA ARG A 141 -9.11 20.76 -17.03
C ARG A 141 -10.07 21.38 -16.00
N VAL A 142 -9.79 21.27 -14.71
CA VAL A 142 -10.67 21.77 -13.62
C VAL A 142 -10.41 23.27 -13.31
N VAL A 143 -9.51 23.94 -14.03
CA VAL A 143 -9.33 25.40 -13.90
C VAL A 143 -10.21 26.12 -14.93
N PRO A 144 -11.25 26.88 -14.50
CA PRO A 144 -12.06 27.71 -15.39
C PRO A 144 -11.29 28.94 -15.92
#